data_AF-B0D654-F1
#
_entry.id   AF-B0D654-F1
#
_cell.length_a   1.000
_cell.length_b   1.000
_cell.length_c   1.000
_cell.angle_alpha   90.00
_cell.angle_beta   90.00
_cell.angle_gamma   90.00
#
_symmetry.space_group_name_H-M   'P 1'
#
loop_
_entity.id
_entity.type
_entity.pdbx_description
1 polymer ?
#
loop_
_entity_poly.entity_id
_entity_poly.type
_entity_poly.pdbx_seq_one_letter_code
_entity_poly.pdbx_strand_id
1 'polypeptide(L)'
;MASFLQLLFLTVSIHTISITALSSTNNTGICSSNNTIFDPSTHKLVSQCSDHTFCSAPINGMCIPRLCRRDEFPFGYGPSEAPPPLCPQGFFCPDDGSGCLPLVSVGAPCEPNRDEQCSPPLDWQDLASFQNYNGSICLKSTCMCVKVWLSSLMHCVLRQVTCRYANITLGQNCIVDNTTYTDTGPNGEQYMFTVTRDNCRSPQFYCDPGSSACQRAKAVGVACQLDSECEERNCNSAKVCVEPPETPLRVAPWQWGLTIGSILAAMVVICILLTLIHRRHRYARYKELQEYYHDQIGYVSSISAPSYQWAHQERT
;
A
#
# COMPACT_ATOMS: atom_id res chain seq x y z
N MET A 1 3.65 -3.46 58.31
CA MET A 1 3.22 -2.96 56.98
C MET A 1 3.95 -3.75 55.90
N ALA A 2 3.58 -5.02 55.76
CA ALA A 2 4.33 -6.02 54.99
C ALA A 2 3.35 -6.91 54.18
N SER A 3 2.34 -6.30 53.55
CA SER A 3 1.25 -7.07 52.94
C SER A 3 0.64 -6.42 51.68
N PHE A 4 1.39 -5.58 50.95
CA PHE A 4 0.90 -4.97 49.71
C PHE A 4 1.81 -5.15 48.48
N LEU A 5 2.95 -5.85 48.62
CA LEU A 5 3.94 -5.97 47.54
C LEU A 5 4.04 -7.36 46.88
N GLN A 6 3.12 -8.29 47.17
CA GLN A 6 3.19 -9.68 46.68
C GLN A 6 2.13 -10.07 45.64
N LEU A 7 1.24 -9.16 45.22
CA LEU A 7 0.14 -9.51 44.31
C LEU A 7 0.29 -9.06 42.85
N LEU A 8 1.41 -8.45 42.46
CA LEU A 8 1.57 -7.88 41.10
C LEU A 8 2.52 -8.67 40.18
N PHE A 9 3.00 -9.84 40.59
CA PHE A 9 3.98 -10.64 39.83
C PHE A 9 3.49 -12.01 39.34
N LEU A 10 2.18 -12.32 39.38
CA LEU A 10 1.66 -13.66 39.09
C LEU A 10 0.49 -13.72 38.10
N THR A 11 0.49 -12.86 37.08
CA THR A 11 -0.35 -13.04 35.88
C THR A 11 0.44 -12.72 34.60
N VAL A 12 1.61 -13.33 34.43
CA VAL A 12 2.16 -13.57 33.08
C VAL A 12 1.68 -14.96 32.68
N SER A 13 0.42 -15.01 32.27
CA SER A 13 -0.16 -16.20 31.65
C SER A 13 0.54 -16.41 30.32
N ILE A 14 1.40 -17.41 30.28
CA ILE A 14 2.02 -17.95 29.08
C ILE A 14 0.90 -18.50 28.20
N HIS A 15 0.43 -17.70 27.25
CA HIS A 15 -0.26 -18.23 26.08
C HIS A 15 0.80 -18.80 25.14
N THR A 16 1.02 -20.11 25.26
CA THR A 16 1.58 -20.89 24.16
C THR A 16 0.60 -20.79 22.99
N ILE A 17 0.90 -19.90 22.06
CA ILE A 17 0.30 -19.88 20.74
C ILE A 17 0.76 -21.17 20.06
N SER A 18 -0.17 -22.11 19.88
CA SER A 18 0.00 -23.19 18.92
C SER A 18 0.08 -22.56 17.54
N ILE A 19 1.31 -22.35 17.05
CA ILE A 19 1.55 -22.07 15.64
C ILE A 19 1.30 -23.39 14.93
N THR A 20 0.07 -23.60 14.48
CA THR A 20 -0.19 -24.55 13.39
C THR A 20 0.45 -23.95 12.15
N ALA A 21 1.66 -24.40 11.83
CA ALA A 21 2.26 -24.21 10.53
C ALA A 21 1.41 -24.97 9.49
N LEU A 22 0.44 -24.28 8.89
CA LEU A 22 -0.19 -24.74 7.67
C LEU A 22 0.76 -24.45 6.50
N SER A 23 1.27 -25.54 5.92
CA SER A 23 1.91 -25.66 4.61
C SER A 23 2.96 -24.61 4.24
N SER A 24 4.24 -24.98 4.40
CA SER A 24 5.29 -24.46 3.53
C SER A 24 4.95 -24.83 2.09
N THR A 25 4.49 -23.87 1.29
CA THR A 25 4.52 -23.96 -0.16
C THR A 25 5.99 -24.09 -0.55
N ASN A 26 6.41 -25.30 -0.93
CA ASN A 26 7.75 -25.55 -1.41
C ASN A 26 8.00 -24.62 -2.61
N ASN A 27 8.92 -23.66 -2.46
CA ASN A 27 9.34 -22.71 -3.50
C ASN A 27 9.95 -23.39 -4.76
N THR A 28 10.00 -24.73 -4.80
CA THR A 28 10.64 -25.54 -5.85
C THR A 28 9.85 -26.84 -6.12
N GLY A 29 8.53 -26.72 -6.29
CA GLY A 29 7.64 -27.86 -6.58
C GLY A 29 7.34 -28.05 -8.07
N ILE A 30 6.91 -29.26 -8.43
CA ILE A 30 6.26 -29.55 -9.72
C ILE A 30 4.88 -28.88 -9.71
N CYS A 31 4.52 -28.24 -10.82
CA CYS A 31 3.26 -27.53 -11.00
C CYS A 31 2.67 -27.80 -12.39
N SER A 32 1.38 -27.53 -12.54
CA SER A 32 0.66 -27.63 -13.81
C SER A 32 -0.15 -26.35 -14.08
N SER A 33 -0.08 -25.85 -15.31
CA SER A 33 -0.91 -24.72 -15.76
C SER A 33 -2.41 -25.04 -15.70
N ASN A 34 -2.79 -26.32 -15.79
CA ASN A 34 -4.19 -26.75 -15.72
C ASN A 34 -4.80 -26.59 -14.32
N ASN A 35 -3.95 -26.51 -13.28
CA ASN A 35 -4.38 -26.28 -11.89
C ASN A 35 -4.30 -24.79 -11.51
N THR A 36 -4.04 -23.92 -12.48
CA THR A 36 -4.09 -22.47 -12.27
C THR A 36 -5.51 -22.01 -12.58
N ILE A 37 -6.22 -21.58 -11.53
CA ILE A 37 -7.63 -21.20 -11.61
C ILE A 37 -7.83 -19.83 -10.99
N PHE A 38 -8.84 -19.10 -11.43
CA PHE A 38 -9.32 -17.95 -10.67
C PHE A 38 -10.30 -18.45 -9.60
N ASP A 39 -10.08 -18.04 -8.36
CA ASP A 39 -11.04 -18.26 -7.30
C ASP A 39 -12.34 -17.51 -7.65
N PRO A 40 -13.49 -18.20 -7.80
CA PRO A 40 -14.74 -17.55 -8.21
C PRO A 40 -15.28 -16.54 -7.19
N SER A 41 -14.80 -16.58 -5.94
CA SER A 41 -15.25 -15.69 -4.86
C SER A 41 -14.39 -14.42 -4.75
N THR A 42 -13.06 -14.57 -4.82
CA THR A 42 -12.12 -13.46 -4.67
C THR A 42 -11.61 -12.91 -6.00
N HIS A 43 -11.83 -13.65 -7.10
CA HIS A 43 -11.23 -13.41 -8.42
C HIS A 43 -9.70 -13.36 -8.40
N LYS A 44 -9.07 -13.92 -7.36
CA LYS A 44 -7.62 -14.06 -7.26
C LYS A 44 -7.16 -15.26 -8.09
N LEU A 45 -6.03 -15.11 -8.79
CA LEU A 45 -5.33 -16.24 -9.41
C LEU A 45 -4.79 -17.18 -8.31
N VAL A 46 -5.28 -18.41 -8.28
CA VAL A 46 -4.83 -19.49 -7.41
C VAL A 46 -4.00 -20.46 -8.24
N SER A 47 -2.75 -20.65 -7.85
CA SER A 47 -1.82 -21.58 -8.51
C SER A 47 -1.19 -22.52 -7.48
N GLN A 48 -0.49 -23.55 -7.97
CA GLN A 48 0.27 -24.47 -7.11
C GLN A 48 1.60 -23.89 -6.61
N CYS A 49 1.99 -22.72 -7.10
CA CYS A 49 3.22 -22.03 -6.75
C CYS A 49 3.00 -21.00 -5.63
N SER A 50 4.07 -20.66 -4.91
CA SER A 50 4.04 -19.62 -3.89
C SER A 50 3.89 -18.23 -4.48
N ASP A 51 3.60 -17.22 -3.68
CA ASP A 51 3.46 -15.82 -4.16
C ASP A 51 4.75 -15.26 -4.80
N HIS A 52 5.91 -15.91 -4.59
CA HIS A 52 7.22 -15.51 -5.13
C HIS A 52 7.56 -16.25 -6.44
N THR A 53 6.78 -17.27 -6.79
CA THR A 53 7.04 -18.17 -7.91
C THR A 53 5.84 -18.28 -8.85
N PHE A 54 6.08 -18.78 -10.06
CA PHE A 54 5.05 -19.04 -11.06
C PHE A 54 5.32 -20.35 -11.77
N CYS A 55 4.28 -20.92 -12.38
CA CYS A 55 4.42 -22.21 -13.05
C CYS A 55 4.97 -22.08 -14.46
N SER A 56 6.14 -22.66 -14.72
CA SER A 56 6.77 -22.70 -16.05
C SER A 56 6.14 -23.72 -17.03
N ALA A 57 4.96 -24.26 -16.71
CA ALA A 57 4.18 -25.08 -17.64
C ALA A 57 3.68 -24.23 -18.82
N PRO A 58 3.61 -24.78 -20.05
CA PRO A 58 3.74 -26.20 -20.39
C PRO A 58 5.18 -26.69 -20.62
N ILE A 59 6.20 -25.83 -20.46
CA ILE A 59 7.58 -26.16 -20.85
C ILE A 59 8.22 -27.12 -19.85
N ASN A 60 8.32 -26.71 -18.58
CA ASN A 60 9.04 -27.47 -17.55
C ASN A 60 8.16 -27.94 -16.39
N GLY A 61 6.98 -27.34 -16.20
CA GLY A 61 6.07 -27.72 -15.12
C GLY A 61 6.69 -27.59 -13.73
N MET A 62 7.52 -26.56 -13.51
CA MET A 62 8.13 -26.27 -12.21
C MET A 62 7.83 -24.84 -11.76
N CYS A 63 7.68 -24.66 -10.45
CA CYS A 63 7.61 -23.34 -9.85
C CYS A 63 8.99 -22.67 -9.92
N ILE A 64 9.07 -21.56 -10.65
CA ILE A 64 10.29 -20.76 -10.80
C ILE A 64 10.03 -19.33 -10.32
N PRO A 65 11.07 -18.58 -9.90
CA PRO A 65 10.90 -17.21 -9.41
C PRO A 65 10.20 -16.31 -10.43
N ARG A 66 9.32 -15.43 -9.94
CA ARG A 66 8.67 -14.41 -10.78
C ARG A 66 9.70 -13.51 -11.44
N LEU A 67 9.48 -13.19 -12.71
CA LEU A 67 10.40 -12.39 -13.53
C LEU A 67 10.05 -10.90 -13.54
N CYS A 68 8.82 -10.56 -13.14
CA CYS A 68 8.36 -9.19 -13.02
C CYS A 68 7.42 -9.05 -11.82
N ARG A 69 7.15 -7.80 -11.44
CA ARG A 69 6.10 -7.45 -10.49
C ARG A 69 5.23 -6.33 -11.03
N ARG A 70 4.00 -6.25 -10.52
CA ARG A 70 3.05 -5.16 -10.76
C ARG A 70 3.18 -4.06 -9.72
N ASP A 71 3.22 -4.44 -8.45
CA ASP A 71 3.10 -3.50 -7.33
C ASP A 71 4.48 -3.02 -6.86
N GLU A 72 4.59 -1.74 -6.45
CA GLU A 72 5.83 -1.15 -5.93
C GLU A 72 6.26 -1.80 -4.59
N PHE A 73 5.32 -2.40 -3.87
CA PHE A 73 5.58 -3.13 -2.63
C PHE A 73 4.86 -4.49 -2.71
N PRO A 74 5.46 -5.50 -3.36
CA PRO A 74 4.82 -6.79 -3.55
C PRO A 74 4.70 -7.53 -2.21
N PHE A 75 3.56 -8.17 -2.01
CA PHE A 75 3.33 -9.03 -0.84
C PHE A 75 4.29 -10.23 -0.84
N GLY A 76 4.65 -10.70 0.37
CA GLY A 76 5.50 -11.89 0.57
C GLY A 76 6.99 -11.60 0.71
N TYR A 77 7.49 -10.51 0.11
CA TYR A 77 8.92 -10.19 0.12
C TYR A 77 9.37 -9.59 1.46
N GLY A 78 10.44 -10.14 2.03
CA GLY A 78 11.05 -9.61 3.25
C GLY A 78 11.83 -8.30 3.00
N PRO A 79 12.13 -7.51 4.06
CA PRO A 79 12.84 -6.23 3.92
C PRO A 79 14.28 -6.36 3.36
N SER A 80 14.87 -7.55 3.41
CA SER A 80 16.20 -7.85 2.86
C SER A 80 16.16 -8.63 1.54
N GLU A 81 14.98 -8.99 1.04
CA GLU A 81 14.82 -9.73 -0.21
C GLU A 81 14.62 -8.74 -1.36
N ALA A 82 15.34 -8.94 -2.47
CA ALA A 82 15.15 -8.11 -3.65
C ALA A 82 13.91 -8.60 -4.44
N PRO A 83 12.85 -7.79 -4.56
CA PRO A 83 11.69 -8.18 -5.35
C PRO A 83 12.04 -8.14 -6.85
N PRO A 84 11.28 -8.86 -7.71
CA PRO A 84 11.41 -8.78 -9.16
C PRO A 84 11.33 -7.33 -9.68
N PRO A 85 11.88 -7.00 -10.85
CA PRO A 85 11.78 -5.66 -11.39
C PRO A 85 10.34 -5.31 -11.82
N LEU A 86 10.00 -4.01 -11.80
CA LEU A 86 8.82 -3.49 -12.49
C LEU A 86 9.04 -3.55 -14.00
N CYS A 87 7.96 -3.68 -14.76
CA CYS A 87 8.04 -3.63 -16.21
C CYS A 87 8.34 -2.21 -16.73
N PRO A 88 9.14 -2.09 -17.80
CA PRO A 88 9.37 -0.80 -18.44
C PRO A 88 8.07 -0.26 -19.07
N GLN A 89 8.07 1.04 -19.39
CA GLN A 89 6.93 1.67 -20.06
C GLN A 89 6.59 0.94 -21.38
N GLY A 90 5.30 0.77 -21.66
CA GLY A 90 4.81 0.03 -22.83
C GLY A 90 4.71 -1.49 -22.62
N PHE A 91 5.00 -1.97 -21.41
CA PHE A 91 4.86 -3.37 -21.02
C PHE A 91 4.08 -3.50 -19.70
N PHE A 92 3.48 -4.66 -19.48
CA PHE A 92 2.79 -5.02 -18.24
C PHE A 92 3.32 -6.35 -17.70
N CYS A 93 3.11 -6.59 -16.40
CA CYS A 93 3.40 -7.87 -15.76
C CYS A 93 2.10 -8.68 -15.60
N PRO A 94 1.98 -9.89 -16.17
CA PRO A 94 0.80 -10.75 -15.99
C PRO A 94 0.60 -11.17 -14.52
N ASP A 95 -0.59 -11.62 -14.15
CA ASP A 95 -0.91 -12.03 -12.76
C ASP A 95 0.01 -13.15 -12.23
N ASP A 96 0.46 -14.03 -13.12
CA ASP A 96 1.39 -15.10 -12.78
C ASP A 96 2.83 -14.59 -12.55
N GLY A 97 3.20 -13.41 -13.05
CA GLY A 97 4.56 -12.87 -12.95
C GLY A 97 5.57 -13.53 -13.88
N SER A 98 5.10 -14.13 -14.97
CA SER A 98 5.91 -14.87 -15.95
C SER A 98 6.91 -14.02 -16.74
N GLY A 99 6.78 -12.69 -16.70
CA GLY A 99 7.68 -11.74 -17.38
C GLY A 99 6.92 -10.58 -18.01
N CYS A 100 7.65 -9.54 -18.42
CA CYS A 100 7.03 -8.36 -19.02
C CYS A 100 6.53 -8.64 -20.43
N LEU A 101 5.24 -8.41 -20.66
CA LEU A 101 4.59 -8.54 -21.96
C LEU A 101 4.22 -7.16 -22.52
N PRO A 102 4.22 -6.98 -23.85
CA PRO A 102 3.80 -5.71 -24.46
C PRO A 102 2.32 -5.43 -24.15
N LEU A 103 1.94 -4.16 -24.07
CA LEU A 103 0.53 -3.77 -23.89
C LEU A 103 -0.37 -4.38 -24.98
N VAL A 104 -1.55 -4.81 -24.54
CA VAL A 104 -2.59 -5.47 -25.31
C VAL A 104 -3.39 -4.43 -26.10
N SER A 105 -3.53 -4.64 -27.41
CA SER A 105 -4.35 -3.77 -28.27
C SER A 105 -5.83 -3.85 -27.92
N VAL A 106 -6.59 -2.80 -28.19
CA VAL A 106 -8.06 -2.81 -28.03
C VAL A 106 -8.71 -3.97 -28.79
N GLY A 107 -9.68 -4.62 -28.15
CA GLY A 107 -10.39 -5.78 -28.67
C GLY A 107 -9.70 -7.13 -28.41
N ALA A 108 -8.41 -7.13 -28.08
CA ALA A 108 -7.68 -8.34 -27.69
C ALA A 108 -7.98 -8.73 -26.22
N PRO A 109 -7.73 -10.00 -25.85
CA PRO A 109 -8.05 -10.49 -24.51
C PRO A 109 -7.14 -9.89 -23.43
N CYS A 110 -7.70 -9.60 -22.26
CA CYS A 110 -7.00 -9.08 -21.08
C CYS A 110 -7.38 -9.84 -19.81
N GLU A 111 -6.53 -9.77 -18.77
CA GLU A 111 -6.83 -10.37 -17.47
C GLU A 111 -7.91 -9.55 -16.72
N PRO A 112 -8.88 -10.19 -16.02
CA PRO A 112 -9.94 -9.47 -15.31
C PRO A 112 -9.41 -8.40 -14.34
N ASN A 113 -9.98 -7.20 -14.39
CA ASN A 113 -9.57 -6.07 -13.55
C ASN A 113 -8.09 -5.65 -13.69
N ARG A 114 -7.49 -5.92 -14.85
CA ARG A 114 -6.13 -5.52 -15.20
C ARG A 114 -6.14 -4.56 -16.39
N ASP A 115 -6.62 -3.35 -16.15
CA ASP A 115 -6.74 -2.32 -17.18
C ASP A 115 -5.38 -1.85 -17.72
N GLU A 116 -4.35 -1.88 -16.88
CA GLU A 116 -3.00 -1.46 -17.23
C GLU A 116 -2.32 -2.34 -18.26
N GLN A 117 -2.92 -3.48 -18.60
CA GLN A 117 -2.51 -4.32 -19.71
C GLN A 117 -2.91 -3.72 -21.05
N CYS A 118 -3.95 -2.90 -21.07
CA CYS A 118 -4.50 -2.37 -22.29
C CYS A 118 -3.68 -1.18 -22.80
N SER A 119 -3.48 -1.11 -24.11
CA SER A 119 -2.82 0.03 -24.75
C SER A 119 -3.70 1.27 -24.65
N PRO A 120 -3.19 2.42 -24.17
CA PRO A 120 -3.97 3.65 -24.07
C PRO A 120 -4.29 4.25 -25.46
N PRO A 121 -5.38 5.04 -25.60
CA PRO A 121 -5.64 5.83 -26.80
C PRO A 121 -4.71 7.05 -26.88
N LEU A 122 -4.68 7.75 -28.02
CA LEU A 122 -3.82 8.93 -28.22
C LEU A 122 -4.20 10.11 -27.31
N ASP A 123 -5.50 10.26 -27.03
CA ASP A 123 -6.14 11.28 -26.19
C ASP A 123 -6.38 10.79 -24.75
N TRP A 124 -5.51 9.90 -24.26
CA TRP A 124 -5.69 9.27 -22.95
C TRP A 124 -5.78 10.26 -21.79
N GLN A 125 -5.14 11.42 -21.88
CA GLN A 125 -5.18 12.44 -20.82
C GLN A 125 -6.60 12.95 -20.56
N ASP A 126 -7.44 13.00 -21.60
CA ASP A 126 -8.82 13.48 -21.51
C ASP A 126 -9.81 12.39 -21.07
N LEU A 127 -9.37 11.14 -21.08
CA LEU A 127 -10.14 9.93 -20.79
C LEU A 127 -9.70 9.24 -19.48
N ALA A 128 -8.50 9.56 -18.98
CA ALA A 128 -7.95 9.00 -17.77
C ALA A 128 -8.82 9.36 -16.56
N SER A 129 -9.15 8.35 -15.77
CA SER A 129 -9.89 8.52 -14.52
C SER A 129 -9.48 7.44 -13.51
N PHE A 130 -9.95 7.54 -12.27
CA PHE A 130 -9.71 6.51 -11.26
C PHE A 130 -10.34 5.15 -11.59
N GLN A 131 -11.19 5.07 -12.62
CA GLN A 131 -11.86 3.83 -13.02
C GLN A 131 -11.20 3.10 -14.18
N ASN A 132 -10.15 3.68 -14.77
CA ASN A 132 -9.49 3.15 -15.95
C ASN A 132 -7.98 3.38 -15.87
N TYR A 133 -7.20 2.71 -16.72
CA TYR A 133 -5.77 3.00 -16.86
C TYR A 133 -5.54 3.81 -18.13
N ASN A 134 -5.25 5.10 -17.98
CA ASN A 134 -5.02 6.02 -19.11
C ASN A 134 -6.13 5.90 -20.18
N GLY A 135 -7.40 5.91 -19.77
CA GLY A 135 -8.56 5.83 -20.67
C GLY A 135 -8.86 4.42 -21.23
N SER A 136 -8.01 3.43 -20.95
CA SER A 136 -8.22 2.04 -21.33
C SER A 136 -8.77 1.21 -20.17
N ILE A 137 -9.66 0.27 -20.47
CA ILE A 137 -10.37 -0.54 -19.47
C ILE A 137 -10.56 -1.97 -19.95
N CYS A 138 -10.38 -2.94 -19.06
CA CYS A 138 -10.61 -4.36 -19.33
C CYS A 138 -12.02 -4.74 -18.84
N LEU A 139 -12.93 -5.11 -19.76
CA LEU A 139 -14.34 -5.40 -19.45
C LEU A 139 -14.82 -6.75 -20.00
N LYS A 140 -15.89 -7.27 -19.39
CA LYS A 140 -16.63 -8.52 -19.63
C LYS A 140 -16.07 -9.75 -18.90
N SER A 141 -15.74 -9.61 -17.63
CA SER A 141 -15.18 -10.66 -16.77
C SER A 141 -16.16 -11.75 -16.31
N THR A 142 -17.27 -11.99 -17.04
CA THR A 142 -18.27 -12.98 -16.58
C THR A 142 -17.85 -14.42 -16.90
N CYS A 143 -17.52 -15.18 -15.86
CA CYS A 143 -17.39 -16.63 -15.89
C CYS A 143 -18.77 -17.27 -16.16
N MET A 144 -19.00 -17.77 -17.38
CA MET A 144 -20.20 -18.57 -17.66
C MET A 144 -19.85 -20.05 -17.59
N CYS A 145 -20.33 -20.72 -16.53
CA CYS A 145 -20.35 -22.18 -16.49
C CYS A 145 -21.56 -22.68 -17.28
N VAL A 146 -21.33 -23.20 -18.48
CA VAL A 146 -22.38 -23.79 -19.31
C VAL A 146 -22.44 -25.27 -18.98
N LYS A 147 -23.60 -25.72 -18.48
CA LYS A 147 -23.87 -27.14 -18.33
C LYS A 147 -24.00 -27.76 -19.72
N VAL A 148 -22.96 -28.47 -20.17
CA VAL A 148 -22.99 -29.20 -21.43
C VAL A 148 -23.80 -30.48 -21.20
N TRP A 149 -25.04 -30.50 -21.72
CA TRP A 149 -26.02 -31.59 -21.50
C TRP A 149 -25.54 -32.99 -21.91
N LEU A 150 -24.46 -33.10 -22.68
CA LEU A 150 -23.93 -34.34 -23.23
C LEU A 150 -22.78 -34.95 -22.42
N SER A 151 -22.28 -34.27 -21.39
CA SER A 151 -21.29 -34.80 -20.46
C SER A 151 -21.67 -34.42 -19.04
N SER A 152 -21.59 -35.35 -18.08
CA SER A 152 -21.73 -35.01 -16.64
C SER A 152 -20.65 -34.03 -16.13
N LEU A 153 -19.74 -33.58 -16.99
CA LEU A 153 -18.73 -32.54 -16.76
C LEU A 153 -19.31 -31.16 -17.08
N MET A 154 -19.36 -30.31 -16.05
CA MET A 154 -19.61 -28.87 -16.19
C MET A 154 -18.42 -28.24 -16.94
N HIS A 155 -18.64 -27.68 -18.13
CA HIS A 155 -17.61 -26.91 -18.84
C HIS A 155 -17.83 -25.42 -18.57
N CYS A 156 -16.91 -24.82 -17.83
CA CYS A 156 -16.86 -23.37 -17.70
C CYS A 156 -16.08 -22.78 -18.87
N VAL A 157 -16.76 -21.99 -19.71
CA VAL A 157 -16.14 -21.27 -20.82
C VAL A 157 -16.06 -19.80 -20.42
N LEU A 158 -14.85 -19.28 -20.27
CA LEU A 158 -14.61 -17.86 -20.06
C LEU A 158 -15.10 -17.10 -21.30
N ARG A 159 -16.06 -16.18 -21.14
CA ARG A 159 -16.26 -15.15 -22.16
C ARG A 159 -14.99 -14.32 -22.19
N GLN A 160 -14.43 -14.08 -23.37
CA GLN A 160 -13.19 -13.31 -23.49
C GLN A 160 -13.40 -11.90 -22.95
N VAL A 161 -12.72 -11.59 -21.85
CA VAL A 161 -12.57 -10.23 -21.33
C VAL A 161 -11.70 -9.49 -22.33
N THR A 162 -12.09 -8.29 -22.75
CA THR A 162 -11.40 -7.59 -23.85
C THR A 162 -11.07 -6.16 -23.49
N CYS A 163 -9.91 -5.69 -23.95
CA CYS A 163 -9.53 -4.29 -23.81
C CYS A 163 -10.50 -3.38 -24.58
N ARG A 164 -10.92 -2.29 -23.95
CA ARG A 164 -11.83 -1.26 -24.48
C ARG A 164 -11.31 0.12 -24.10
N TYR A 165 -11.81 1.15 -24.79
CA TYR A 165 -11.65 2.53 -24.36
C TYR A 165 -12.87 2.99 -23.57
N ALA A 166 -12.64 3.82 -22.54
CA ALA A 166 -13.67 4.47 -21.75
C ALA A 166 -14.09 5.81 -22.39
N ASN A 167 -14.57 5.76 -23.63
CA ASN A 167 -14.85 6.94 -24.45
C ASN A 167 -16.33 7.08 -24.85
N ILE A 168 -17.22 6.26 -24.28
CA ILE A 168 -18.65 6.31 -24.62
C ILE A 168 -19.32 7.50 -23.94
N THR A 169 -20.14 8.24 -24.69
CA THR A 169 -20.77 9.49 -24.26
C THR A 169 -22.29 9.36 -24.12
N LEU A 170 -22.95 10.41 -23.64
CA LEU A 170 -24.38 10.45 -23.33
C LEU A 170 -25.27 9.81 -24.41
N GLY A 171 -26.13 8.88 -24.00
CA GLY A 171 -27.13 8.22 -24.85
C GLY A 171 -26.57 7.11 -25.75
N GLN A 172 -25.25 6.91 -25.80
CA GLN A 172 -24.65 5.82 -26.56
C GLN A 172 -24.66 4.52 -25.75
N ASN A 173 -24.71 3.38 -26.46
CA ASN A 173 -24.71 2.06 -25.84
C ASN A 173 -23.38 1.80 -25.12
N CYS A 174 -23.48 1.34 -23.89
CA CYS A 174 -22.34 1.03 -23.03
C CYS A 174 -22.31 -0.43 -22.62
N ILE A 175 -21.14 -0.85 -22.14
CA ILE A 175 -20.87 -2.20 -21.65
C ILE A 175 -20.66 -2.07 -20.15
N VAL A 176 -21.50 -2.76 -19.38
CA VAL A 176 -21.34 -2.93 -17.93
C VAL A 176 -20.64 -4.24 -17.65
N ASP A 177 -19.75 -4.21 -16.66
CA ASP A 177 -19.14 -5.38 -16.05
C ASP A 177 -19.36 -5.33 -14.54
N ASN A 178 -20.00 -6.38 -14.01
CA ASN A 178 -20.32 -6.50 -12.60
C ASN A 178 -19.49 -7.65 -12.02
N THR A 179 -18.56 -7.32 -11.15
CA THR A 179 -17.74 -8.30 -10.44
C THR A 179 -18.15 -8.31 -8.98
N THR A 180 -18.73 -9.43 -8.52
CA THR A 180 -19.06 -9.63 -7.11
C THR A 180 -17.90 -10.34 -6.44
N TYR A 181 -17.40 -9.73 -5.37
CA TYR A 181 -16.39 -10.28 -4.48
C TYR A 181 -17.06 -10.76 -3.21
N THR A 182 -16.64 -11.91 -2.72
CA THR A 182 -17.03 -12.42 -1.41
C THR A 182 -15.80 -12.47 -0.53
N ASP A 183 -15.85 -11.77 0.60
CA ASP A 183 -14.83 -11.81 1.64
C ASP A 183 -15.39 -12.41 2.93
N THR A 184 -14.52 -12.97 3.76
CA THR A 184 -14.87 -13.54 5.06
C THR A 184 -14.41 -12.60 6.16
N GLY A 185 -15.37 -12.00 6.86
CA GLY A 185 -15.11 -11.12 7.99
C GLY A 185 -14.47 -11.83 9.17
N PRO A 186 -14.01 -11.07 10.19
CA PRO A 186 -13.24 -11.60 11.32
C PRO A 186 -13.99 -12.65 12.17
N ASN A 187 -15.33 -12.68 12.08
CA ASN A 187 -16.19 -13.65 12.79
C ASN A 187 -16.60 -14.85 11.90
N GLY A 188 -16.05 -14.98 10.70
CA GLY A 188 -16.44 -16.02 9.73
C GLY A 188 -17.71 -15.68 8.93
N GLU A 189 -18.28 -14.49 9.13
CA GLU A 189 -19.41 -13.99 8.33
C GLU A 189 -18.95 -13.62 6.92
N GLN A 190 -19.72 -14.01 5.89
CA GLN A 190 -19.40 -13.66 4.51
C GLN A 190 -20.01 -12.31 4.14
N TYR A 191 -19.18 -11.41 3.62
CA TYR A 191 -19.56 -10.11 3.11
C TYR A 191 -19.39 -10.12 1.59
N MET A 192 -20.46 -9.79 0.87
CA MET A 192 -20.45 -9.69 -0.59
C MET A 192 -20.50 -8.23 -1.00
N PHE A 193 -19.56 -7.78 -1.83
CA PHE A 193 -19.59 -6.45 -2.43
C PHE A 193 -19.44 -6.57 -3.94
N THR A 194 -20.21 -5.77 -4.68
CA THR A 194 -20.20 -5.81 -6.15
C THR A 194 -19.59 -4.53 -6.69
N VAL A 195 -18.50 -4.67 -7.43
CA VAL A 195 -17.87 -3.58 -8.16
C VAL A 195 -18.47 -3.54 -9.56
N THR A 196 -19.09 -2.41 -9.89
CA THR A 196 -19.68 -2.15 -11.21
C THR A 196 -18.74 -1.24 -12.00
N ARG A 197 -18.31 -1.71 -13.18
CA ARG A 197 -17.40 -1.00 -14.08
C ARG A 197 -18.05 -0.83 -15.45
N ASP A 198 -17.71 0.24 -16.16
CA ASP A 198 -18.29 0.54 -17.46
C ASP A 198 -17.33 1.30 -18.37
N ASN A 199 -17.61 1.31 -19.68
CA ASN A 199 -16.82 2.06 -20.66
C ASN A 199 -17.38 3.46 -20.99
N CYS A 200 -18.26 4.00 -20.14
CA CYS A 200 -18.66 5.39 -20.27
C CYS A 200 -17.50 6.30 -19.87
N ARG A 201 -17.46 7.49 -20.46
CA ARG A 201 -16.44 8.48 -20.13
C ARG A 201 -16.66 9.00 -18.70
N SER A 202 -15.79 8.59 -17.80
CA SER A 202 -15.79 9.01 -16.39
C SER A 202 -15.01 10.34 -16.23
N PRO A 203 -15.34 11.17 -15.23
CA PRO A 203 -16.39 10.99 -14.23
C PRO A 203 -17.80 11.43 -14.68
N GLN A 204 -17.94 12.04 -15.87
CA GLN A 204 -19.18 12.74 -16.24
C GLN A 204 -20.35 11.81 -16.60
N PHE A 205 -20.06 10.57 -16.97
CA PHE A 205 -21.07 9.60 -17.38
C PHE A 205 -20.89 8.26 -16.68
N TYR A 206 -22.01 7.55 -16.54
CA TYR A 206 -22.08 6.18 -16.06
C TYR A 206 -23.01 5.36 -16.94
N CYS A 207 -22.83 4.04 -16.97
CA CYS A 207 -23.71 3.17 -17.73
C CYS A 207 -24.93 2.76 -16.90
N ASP A 208 -26.13 3.16 -17.33
CA ASP A 208 -27.36 2.74 -16.67
C ASP A 208 -27.72 1.30 -17.04
N PRO A 209 -27.84 0.37 -16.08
CA PRO A 209 -28.14 -1.03 -16.37
C PRO A 209 -29.52 -1.25 -16.98
N GLY A 210 -30.48 -0.34 -16.75
CA GLY A 210 -31.83 -0.45 -17.31
C GLY A 210 -31.89 -0.14 -18.80
N SER A 211 -31.24 0.95 -19.23
CA SER A 211 -31.21 1.39 -20.62
C SER A 211 -30.01 0.88 -21.43
N SER A 212 -28.97 0.34 -20.77
CA SER A 212 -27.68 -0.02 -21.38
C SER A 212 -27.05 1.15 -22.15
N ALA A 213 -27.30 2.37 -21.70
CA ALA A 213 -26.82 3.60 -22.32
C ALA A 213 -26.14 4.51 -21.28
N CYS A 214 -25.13 5.28 -21.71
CA CYS A 214 -24.46 6.20 -20.82
C CYS A 214 -25.39 7.35 -20.43
N GLN A 215 -25.55 7.60 -19.14
CA GLN A 215 -26.28 8.73 -18.57
C GLN A 215 -25.31 9.65 -17.82
N ARG A 216 -25.74 10.88 -17.50
CA ARG A 216 -24.89 11.80 -16.73
C ARG A 216 -24.77 11.35 -15.29
N ALA A 217 -23.54 11.30 -14.81
CA ALA A 217 -23.24 11.11 -13.40
C ALA A 217 -23.79 12.28 -12.57
N LYS A 218 -24.08 11.99 -11.32
CA LYS A 218 -24.71 12.87 -10.34
C LYS A 218 -23.64 13.45 -9.42
N ALA A 219 -23.73 14.74 -9.18
CA ALA A 219 -22.86 15.44 -8.25
C ALA A 219 -23.12 15.04 -6.79
N VAL A 220 -22.16 15.33 -5.91
CA VAL A 220 -22.29 15.17 -4.45
C VAL A 220 -23.54 15.89 -3.93
N GLY A 221 -24.28 15.24 -3.05
CA GLY A 221 -25.54 15.75 -2.47
C GLY A 221 -26.80 15.40 -3.25
N VAL A 222 -26.69 14.79 -4.44
CA VAL A 222 -27.84 14.38 -5.26
C VAL A 222 -28.27 12.95 -4.92
N ALA A 223 -29.58 12.68 -5.00
CA ALA A 223 -30.13 11.34 -4.72
C ALA A 223 -29.70 10.29 -5.78
N CYS A 224 -29.27 9.12 -5.30
CA CYS A 224 -28.76 8.01 -6.10
C CYS A 224 -29.35 6.67 -5.65
N GLN A 225 -29.35 5.66 -6.53
CA GLN A 225 -29.69 4.27 -6.14
C GLN A 225 -28.46 3.37 -6.08
N LEU A 226 -27.54 3.57 -7.04
CA LEU A 226 -26.30 2.84 -7.21
C LEU A 226 -25.09 3.77 -7.06
N ASP A 227 -23.98 3.20 -6.61
CA ASP A 227 -22.68 3.89 -6.54
C ASP A 227 -22.27 4.44 -7.90
N SER A 228 -22.53 3.67 -8.97
CA SER A 228 -22.19 4.03 -10.35
C SER A 228 -22.81 5.34 -10.82
N GLU A 229 -23.94 5.77 -10.25
CA GLU A 229 -24.64 6.99 -10.64
C GLU A 229 -23.90 8.26 -10.22
N CYS A 230 -23.00 8.19 -9.25
CA CYS A 230 -22.31 9.34 -8.67
C CYS A 230 -20.97 9.60 -9.38
N GLU A 231 -20.58 10.87 -9.52
CA GLU A 231 -19.27 11.24 -10.10
C GLU A 231 -18.09 10.62 -9.34
N GLU A 232 -18.20 10.56 -8.00
CA GLU A 232 -17.20 9.93 -7.12
C GLU A 232 -17.46 8.44 -6.86
N ARG A 233 -18.44 7.86 -7.57
CA ARG A 233 -18.79 6.43 -7.53
C ARG A 233 -19.09 5.90 -6.12
N ASN A 234 -19.78 6.71 -5.32
CA ASN A 234 -20.12 6.38 -3.95
C ASN A 234 -21.51 6.94 -3.57
N CYS A 235 -22.45 6.04 -3.32
CA CYS A 235 -23.84 6.30 -2.94
C CYS A 235 -24.07 5.74 -1.53
N ASN A 236 -24.24 6.62 -0.55
CA ASN A 236 -24.34 6.18 0.84
C ASN A 236 -25.67 5.48 1.16
N SER A 237 -25.78 4.96 2.38
CA SER A 237 -27.02 4.34 2.90
C SER A 237 -28.22 5.29 2.93
N ALA A 238 -28.00 6.62 2.95
CA ALA A 238 -29.06 7.63 2.85
C ALA A 238 -29.51 7.88 1.40
N LYS A 239 -28.99 7.13 0.42
CA LYS A 239 -29.30 7.23 -1.02
C LYS A 239 -28.93 8.58 -1.61
N VAL A 240 -27.77 9.11 -1.20
CA VAL A 240 -27.22 10.39 -1.69
C VAL A 240 -25.75 10.20 -2.06
N CYS A 241 -25.32 10.84 -3.14
CA CYS A 241 -23.92 10.85 -3.56
C CYS A 241 -23.06 11.58 -2.53
N VAL A 242 -22.01 10.93 -2.03
CA VAL A 242 -21.08 11.52 -1.05
C VAL A 242 -19.65 11.18 -1.41
N GLU A 243 -18.70 11.96 -0.90
CA GLU A 243 -17.28 11.68 -1.05
C GLU A 243 -16.93 10.31 -0.44
N PRO A 244 -16.13 9.45 -1.10
CA PRO A 244 -15.68 8.17 -0.58
C PRO A 244 -14.95 8.32 0.75
N PRO A 245 -15.02 7.31 1.64
CA PRO A 245 -14.35 7.35 2.94
C PRO A 245 -12.81 7.38 2.83
N GLU A 246 -12.26 6.98 1.68
CA GLU A 246 -10.82 7.00 1.37
C GLU A 246 -10.31 8.39 0.95
N THR A 247 -11.21 9.38 0.80
CA THR A 247 -10.81 10.74 0.46
C THR A 247 -9.91 11.30 1.54
N PRO A 248 -8.76 11.92 1.17
CA PRO A 248 -7.83 12.44 2.16
C PRO A 248 -8.53 13.46 3.03
N LEU A 249 -8.51 13.23 4.34
CA LEU A 249 -9.19 14.09 5.31
C LEU A 249 -8.77 15.55 5.09
N ARG A 250 -9.73 16.37 4.63
CA ARG A 250 -9.56 17.81 4.54
C ARG A 250 -9.60 18.38 5.96
N VAL A 251 -8.43 18.43 6.60
CA VAL A 251 -8.30 19.07 7.90
C VAL A 251 -8.59 20.56 7.76
N ALA A 252 -9.35 21.11 8.70
CA ALA A 252 -9.70 22.51 8.67
C ALA A 252 -8.44 23.37 8.82
N PRO A 253 -8.34 24.55 8.16
CA PRO A 253 -7.12 25.37 8.18
C PRO A 253 -6.59 25.73 9.58
N TRP A 254 -7.47 25.82 10.58
CA TRP A 254 -7.06 26.10 11.96
C TRP A 254 -6.27 24.94 12.60
N GLN A 255 -6.52 23.68 12.20
CA GLN A 255 -5.80 22.52 12.71
C GLN A 255 -4.34 22.56 12.25
N TRP A 256 -4.09 22.97 11.00
CA TRP A 256 -2.74 23.24 10.50
C TRP A 256 -2.03 24.32 11.30
N GLY A 257 -2.74 25.41 11.61
CA GLY A 257 -2.18 26.49 12.43
C GLY A 257 -1.71 26.02 13.80
N LEU A 258 -2.52 25.19 14.47
CA LEU A 258 -2.18 24.64 15.78
C LEU A 258 -1.03 23.62 15.74
N THR A 259 -1.00 22.72 14.75
CA THR A 259 0.08 21.73 14.63
C THR A 259 1.41 22.39 14.28
N ILE A 260 1.43 23.35 13.36
CA ILE A 260 2.65 24.11 13.04
C ILE A 260 3.09 24.91 14.26
N GLY A 261 2.17 25.58 14.95
CA GLY A 261 2.46 26.35 16.16
C GLY A 261 3.05 25.50 17.29
N SER A 262 2.53 24.29 17.53
CA SER A 262 3.03 23.41 18.59
C SER A 262 4.43 22.87 18.29
N ILE A 263 4.72 22.52 17.03
CA ILE A 263 6.04 22.09 16.59
C ILE A 263 7.07 23.22 16.77
N LEU A 264 6.73 24.44 16.35
CA LEU A 264 7.59 25.61 16.53
C LEU A 264 7.85 25.91 18.01
N ALA A 265 6.82 25.87 18.84
CA ALA A 265 6.96 26.09 20.29
C ALA A 265 7.86 25.02 20.94
N ALA A 266 7.69 23.74 20.58
CA ALA A 266 8.54 22.65 21.05
C ALA A 266 10.01 22.84 20.64
N MET A 267 10.27 23.23 19.39
CA MET A 267 11.63 23.52 18.91
C MET A 267 12.28 24.66 19.70
N VAL A 268 11.54 25.76 19.95
CA VAL A 268 12.04 26.89 20.74
C VAL A 268 12.37 26.47 22.18
N VAL A 269 11.49 25.71 22.84
CA VAL A 269 11.71 25.22 24.21
C VAL A 269 12.94 24.31 24.26
N ILE A 270 13.09 23.38 23.31
CA ILE A 270 14.26 22.49 23.24
C ILE A 270 15.54 23.31 23.05
N CYS A 271 15.55 24.30 22.14
CA CYS A 271 16.70 25.18 21.95
C CYS A 271 17.05 25.95 23.24
N ILE A 272 16.05 26.50 23.94
CA ILE A 272 16.28 27.20 25.21
C ILE A 272 16.87 26.24 26.25
N LEU A 273 16.29 25.05 26.46
CA LEU A 273 16.80 24.08 27.42
C LEU A 273 18.23 23.64 27.09
N LEU A 274 18.52 23.34 25.83
CA LEU A 274 19.87 22.98 25.39
C LEU A 274 20.86 24.13 25.61
N THR A 275 20.48 25.38 25.35
CA THR A 275 21.37 26.53 25.65
C THR A 275 21.63 26.68 27.14
N LEU A 276 20.63 26.49 28.00
CA LEU A 276 20.79 26.57 29.46
C LEU A 276 21.69 25.44 29.99
N ILE A 277 21.48 24.20 29.54
CA ILE A 277 22.31 23.05 29.89
C ILE A 277 23.76 23.28 29.44
N HIS A 278 23.95 23.75 28.22
CA HIS A 278 25.29 24.02 27.69
C HIS A 278 25.98 25.17 28.45
N ARG A 279 25.23 26.22 28.83
CA ARG A 279 25.75 27.29 29.69
C ARG A 279 26.16 26.76 31.06
N ARG A 280 25.36 25.87 31.67
CA ARG A 280 25.69 25.24 32.96
C ARG A 280 26.95 24.38 32.87
N HIS A 281 27.08 23.57 31.82
CA HIS A 281 28.29 22.78 31.59
C HIS A 281 29.53 23.64 31.34
N ARG A 282 29.41 24.73 30.56
CA ARG A 282 30.51 25.67 30.37
C ARG A 282 30.93 26.31 31.70
N TYR A 283 29.97 26.73 32.52
CA TYR A 283 30.27 27.32 33.84
C TYR A 283 30.97 26.34 34.78
N ALA A 284 30.53 25.07 34.83
CA ALA A 284 31.19 24.03 35.62
C ALA A 284 32.66 23.82 35.17
N ARG A 285 32.90 23.71 33.86
CA ARG A 285 34.27 23.60 33.31
C ARG A 285 35.14 24.83 33.60
N TYR A 286 34.58 26.04 33.55
CA TYR A 286 35.34 27.25 33.93
C TYR A 286 35.78 27.22 35.38
N LYS A 287 34.92 26.71 36.29
CA LYS A 287 35.26 26.58 37.71
C LYS A 287 36.38 25.56 37.93
N GLU A 288 36.27 24.38 37.33
CA GLU A 288 37.34 23.37 37.37
C GLU A 288 38.66 23.94 36.84
N LEU A 289 38.63 24.64 35.69
CA LEU A 289 39.82 25.24 35.11
C LEU A 289 40.45 26.30 36.02
N GLN A 290 39.65 27.11 36.72
CA GLN A 290 40.15 28.08 37.68
C GLN A 290 40.80 27.41 38.89
N GLU A 291 40.22 26.33 39.41
CA GLU A 291 40.80 25.51 40.48
C GLU A 291 42.16 24.93 40.02
N TYR A 292 42.24 24.35 38.81
CA TYR A 292 43.50 23.87 38.23
C TYR A 292 44.58 24.96 38.10
N TYR A 293 44.22 26.18 37.67
CA TYR A 293 45.18 27.29 37.57
C TYR A 293 45.68 27.74 38.95
N HIS A 294 44.81 27.75 39.96
CA HIS A 294 45.19 28.15 41.31
C HIS A 294 46.21 27.18 41.92
N ASP A 295 46.01 25.88 41.71
CA ASP A 295 46.94 24.83 42.15
C ASP A 295 48.28 24.96 41.43
N GLN A 296 48.29 25.15 40.11
CA GLN A 296 49.51 25.34 39.30
C GLN A 296 50.35 26.54 39.77
N ILE A 297 49.73 27.70 40.02
CA ILE A 297 50.44 28.88 40.53
C ILE A 297 51.02 28.62 41.92
N GLY A 298 50.32 27.86 42.77
CA GLY A 298 50.83 27.41 44.07
C GLY A 298 52.09 26.56 43.94
N TYR A 299 52.11 25.61 43.01
CA TYR A 299 53.31 24.80 42.73
C TYR A 299 54.48 25.63 42.18
N VAL A 300 54.24 26.53 41.22
CA VAL A 300 55.32 27.37 40.66
C VAL A 300 55.88 28.34 41.70
N SER A 301 55.01 29.01 42.47
CA SER A 301 55.45 29.95 43.52
C SER A 301 56.27 29.25 44.61
N SER A 302 55.86 28.06 45.07
CA SER A 302 56.61 27.27 46.05
C SER A 302 57.97 26.77 45.55
N ILE A 303 58.15 26.53 44.24
CA ILE A 303 59.45 26.19 43.64
C ILE A 303 60.34 27.44 43.48
N SER A 304 59.75 28.59 43.15
CA SER A 304 60.48 29.86 43.00
C SER A 304 60.85 30.53 44.34
N ALA A 305 60.18 30.19 45.44
CA ALA A 305 60.49 30.73 46.77
C ALA A 305 61.88 30.31 47.30
N PRO A 306 62.30 29.03 47.23
CA PRO A 306 63.62 28.62 47.70
C PRO A 306 64.77 29.21 46.88
N SER A 307 64.60 29.51 45.58
CA SER A 307 65.70 30.05 44.77
C SER A 307 66.16 31.46 45.20
N TYR A 308 65.30 32.27 45.83
CA TYR A 308 65.72 33.55 46.43
C TYR A 308 66.52 33.37 47.74
N GLN A 309 66.27 32.29 48.49
CA GLN A 309 67.00 32.00 49.73
C GLN A 309 68.42 31.47 49.46
N TRP A 310 68.63 30.67 48.41
CA TRP A 310 69.98 30.23 48.02
C TRP A 310 70.83 31.39 47.46
N ALA A 311 70.23 32.34 46.73
CA ALA A 311 70.96 33.50 46.20
C ALA A 311 71.45 34.51 47.26
N HIS A 312 70.90 34.46 48.48
CA HIS A 312 71.36 35.27 49.62
C HIS A 312 72.42 34.56 50.47
N GLN A 313 72.47 33.23 50.47
CA GLN A 313 73.42 32.45 51.28
C GLN A 313 74.84 32.39 50.67
N GLU A 314 74.99 32.59 49.36
CA GLU A 314 76.30 32.62 48.68
C GLU A 314 76.97 34.01 48.65
N ARG A 315 76.38 35.02 49.32
CA ARG A 315 76.91 36.40 49.34
C ARG A 315 77.42 36.86 50.72
N THR A 316 77.71 35.91 51.60
CA THR A 316 78.44 36.08 52.87
C THR A 316 79.54 35.05 52.96
#